data_AF-A0A382D592-F1
#
_entry.id   AF-A0A382D592-F1
#
_cell.length_a   1.000
_cell.length_b   1.000
_cell.length_c   1.000
_cell.angle_alpha   90.00
_cell.angle_beta   90.00
_cell.angle_gamma   90.00
#
_symmetry.space_group_name_H-M   'P 1'
#
loop_
_entity.id
_entity.type
_entity.pdbx_description
1 polymer ?
#
loop_
_entity_poly.entity_id
_entity_poly.type
_entity_poly.pdbx_seq_one_letter_code
_entity_poly.pdbx_strand_id
1 'polypeptide(L)'
;MLSGYKRSLSIASALLLLCVGLPTLAIAGAKIKVDDTRWFSIGLGFRSSFVVTEDGAPNGQDSSSGVNFTNMRLYTAAKVHEN
;
A
#
# COMPACT_ATOMS: atom_id res chain seq x y z
N MET A 1 1.61 -19.57 -30.89
CA MET A 1 2.51 -19.12 -29.79
C MET A 1 2.47 -17.60 -29.54
N LEU A 2 2.06 -16.75 -30.48
CA LEU A 2 1.99 -15.28 -30.30
C LEU A 2 0.85 -14.75 -29.39
N SER A 3 -0.22 -15.52 -29.19
CA SER A 3 -1.42 -15.07 -28.47
C SER A 3 -1.22 -14.96 -26.95
N GLY A 4 -0.45 -15.87 -26.35
CA GLY A 4 -0.17 -15.86 -24.91
C GLY A 4 0.65 -14.65 -24.46
N TYR A 5 1.59 -14.20 -25.30
CA TYR A 5 2.46 -13.06 -25.01
C TYR A 5 1.69 -11.74 -24.98
N LYS A 6 0.76 -11.54 -25.93
CA LYS A 6 -0.13 -10.37 -25.95
C LYS A 6 -1.05 -10.34 -24.72
N ARG A 7 -1.59 -11.49 -24.31
CA ARG A 7 -2.44 -11.61 -23.10
C ARG A 7 -1.66 -11.33 -21.82
N SER A 8 -0.44 -11.87 -21.70
CA SER A 8 0.44 -11.64 -20.55
C SER A 8 0.84 -10.17 -20.44
N LEU A 9 1.16 -9.52 -21.58
CA LEU A 9 1.52 -8.11 -21.62
C LEU A 9 0.34 -7.19 -21.24
N SER A 10 -0.87 -7.52 -21.68
CA SER A 10 -2.08 -6.76 -21.29
C SER A 10 -2.39 -6.89 -19.79
N ILE A 11 -2.19 -8.08 -19.20
CA ILE A 11 -2.40 -8.28 -17.76
C ILE A 11 -1.34 -7.51 -16.95
N ALA A 12 -0.07 -7.56 -17.36
CA ALA A 12 1.00 -6.80 -16.71
C ALA A 12 0.75 -5.29 -16.78
N SER A 13 0.28 -4.78 -17.92
CA SER A 13 -0.08 -3.37 -18.09
C SER A 13 -1.27 -2.97 -17.20
N ALA A 14 -2.30 -3.81 -17.10
CA ALA A 14 -3.45 -3.56 -16.24
C ALA A 14 -3.07 -3.52 -14.75
N LEU A 15 -2.20 -4.41 -14.30
CA LEU A 15 -1.68 -4.43 -12.93
C LEU A 15 -0.82 -3.19 -12.63
N LEU A 16 0.01 -2.76 -13.58
CA LEU A 16 0.80 -1.54 -13.44
C LEU A 16 -0.10 -0.31 -13.29
N LEU A 17 -1.15 -0.18 -14.13
CA LEU A 17 -2.12 0.91 -14.05
C LEU A 17 -2.90 0.89 -12.73
N LEU A 18 -3.24 -0.29 -12.21
CA LEU A 18 -3.86 -0.41 -10.90
C LEU A 18 -2.92 0.07 -9.78
N CYS A 19 -1.66 -0.37 -9.77
CA CYS A 19 -0.68 0.04 -8.76
C CYS A 19 -0.39 1.56 -8.78
N VAL A 20 -0.32 2.17 -9.96
CA VAL A 20 -0.13 3.63 -10.12
C VAL A 20 -1.41 4.41 -9.78
N GLY A 21 -2.59 3.80 -9.91
CA GLY A 21 -3.88 4.42 -9.59
C GLY A 21 -4.29 4.36 -8.10
N LEU A 22 -3.68 3.47 -7.31
CA LEU A 22 -3.97 3.29 -5.88
C LEU A 22 -3.37 4.28 -4.85
N PRO A 23 -2.39 5.17 -5.14
CA PRO A 23 -1.79 6.03 -4.10
C PRO A 23 -2.78 7.08 -3.54
N THR A 24 -4.00 7.16 -4.06
CA THR A 24 -5.06 8.07 -3.63
C THR A 24 -5.94 7.51 -2.52
N LEU A 25 -5.78 6.25 -2.10
CA LEU A 25 -6.47 5.68 -0.93
C LEU A 25 -5.83 6.17 0.38
N ALA A 26 -5.70 7.49 0.52
CA ALA A 26 -5.51 8.12 1.82
C ALA A 26 -6.84 7.98 2.58
N ILE A 27 -6.98 6.91 3.37
CA ILE A 27 -8.06 6.81 4.35
C ILE A 27 -7.80 7.93 5.34
N ALA A 28 -8.52 9.04 5.19
CA ALA A 28 -8.47 10.15 6.11
C ALA A 28 -8.76 9.61 7.50
N GLY A 29 -7.75 9.62 8.37
CA GLY A 29 -7.90 9.26 9.77
C GLY A 29 -9.08 10.03 10.38
N ALA A 30 -9.90 9.35 11.17
CA ALA A 30 -11.04 9.97 11.81
C ALA A 30 -10.54 11.06 12.76
N LYS A 31 -10.81 12.32 12.43
CA LYS A 31 -10.56 13.47 13.29
C LYS A 31 -11.87 13.84 13.98
N ILE A 32 -11.99 13.48 15.25
CA ILE A 32 -13.10 13.88 16.11
C ILE A 32 -12.80 15.29 16.64
N LYS A 33 -13.53 16.28 16.14
CA LYS A 33 -13.46 17.66 16.64
C LYS A 33 -14.42 17.79 17.82
N VAL A 34 -13.92 18.27 18.96
CA VAL A 34 -14.73 18.65 20.12
C VAL A 34 -15.00 20.16 20.09
N ASP A 35 -14.06 20.92 19.54
CA ASP A 35 -14.13 22.37 19.33
C ASP A 35 -13.15 22.79 18.20
N ASP A 36 -13.13 24.05 17.77
CA ASP A 36 -12.16 24.55 16.77
C ASP A 36 -10.70 24.42 17.25
N THR A 37 -10.50 24.51 18.56
CA THR A 37 -9.20 24.43 19.23
C THR A 37 -8.89 23.05 19.79
N ARG A 38 -9.92 22.20 19.95
CA ARG A 38 -9.84 20.90 20.62
C ARG A 38 -10.19 19.78 19.66
N TRP A 39 -9.21 18.95 19.35
CA TRP A 39 -9.40 17.86 18.41
C TRP A 39 -8.65 16.61 18.82
N PHE A 40 -9.22 15.46 18.52
CA PHE A 40 -8.60 14.15 18.60
C PHE A 40 -8.55 13.54 17.19
N SER A 41 -7.41 13.01 16.78
CA SER A 41 -7.17 12.45 15.47
C SER A 41 -6.65 11.03 15.61
N ILE A 42 -7.34 10.07 14.99
CA ILE A 42 -6.91 8.69 14.88
C ILE A 42 -6.60 8.42 13.41
N GLY A 43 -5.33 8.20 13.07
CA GLY A 43 -4.89 7.81 11.74
C GLY A 43 -4.41 6.36 11.73
N LEU A 44 -4.66 5.63 10.64
CA LEU A 44 -4.08 4.31 10.41
C LEU A 44 -3.30 4.33 9.11
N GLY A 45 -2.04 3.90 9.18
CA GLY A 45 -1.18 3.70 8.02
C GLY A 45 -0.94 2.20 7.82
N PHE A 46 -1.28 1.68 6.65
CA PHE A 46 -1.01 0.30 6.28
C PHE A 46 -0.07 0.27 5.07
N ARG A 47 0.95 -0.59 5.13
CA ARG A 47 1.92 -0.79 4.04
C ARG A 47 2.09 -2.28 3.80
N SER A 48 1.72 -2.70 2.59
CA SER A 48 2.14 -3.98 2.01
C SER A 48 3.26 -3.74 1.00
N SER A 49 4.11 -4.75 0.83
CA SER A 49 5.17 -4.77 -0.18
C SER A 49 5.05 -6.03 -1.02
N PHE A 50 5.20 -5.88 -2.32
CA PHE A 50 5.36 -6.99 -3.25
C PHE A 50 6.78 -6.94 -3.82
N VAL A 51 7.50 -8.04 -3.74
CA VAL A 51 8.88 -8.14 -4.24
C VAL A 51 8.98 -9.36 -5.14
N VAL A 52 9.63 -9.16 -6.30
CA VAL A 52 10.06 -10.24 -7.19
C VAL A 52 11.57 -10.25 -7.17
N THR A 53 12.15 -11.40 -6.85
CA THR A 53 13.59 -11.63 -6.79
C THR A 53 13.96 -12.65 -7.85
N GLU A 54 14.69 -12.19 -8.87
CA GLU A 54 15.28 -13.07 -9.89
C GLU A 54 16.31 -14.00 -9.22
N ASP A 55 16.34 -15.27 -9.66
CA ASP A 55 17.14 -16.34 -9.04
C ASP A 55 16.90 -16.57 -7.52
N GLY A 56 15.77 -16.07 -7.00
CA GLY A 56 15.43 -16.15 -5.58
C GLY A 56 14.83 -17.48 -5.12
N ALA A 57 14.60 -18.44 -6.02
CA ALA A 57 14.08 -19.76 -5.68
C ALA A 57 15.18 -20.69 -5.12
N PRO A 58 14.85 -21.74 -4.33
CA PRO A 58 15.84 -22.63 -3.71
C PRO A 58 16.79 -23.34 -4.69
N ASN A 59 16.42 -23.40 -5.98
CA ASN A 59 17.22 -23.95 -7.06
C ASN A 59 18.14 -22.92 -7.74
N GLY A 60 18.07 -21.64 -7.36
CA GLY A 60 18.97 -20.57 -7.80
C GLY A 60 18.90 -20.21 -9.30
N GLN A 61 17.86 -20.67 -10.00
CA GLN A 61 17.66 -20.39 -11.43
C GLN A 61 16.25 -19.86 -11.75
N ASP A 62 15.29 -20.05 -10.83
CA ASP A 62 13.93 -19.57 -11.00
C ASP A 62 13.70 -18.29 -10.17
N SER A 63 12.91 -17.38 -10.73
CA SER A 63 12.47 -16.18 -10.02
C SER A 63 11.50 -16.53 -8.89
N SER A 64 11.70 -15.90 -7.73
CA SER A 64 10.78 -15.97 -6.59
C SER A 64 9.93 -14.71 -6.52
N SER A 65 8.65 -14.86 -6.14
CA SER A 65 7.76 -13.73 -5.90
C SER A 65 7.10 -13.87 -4.54
N GLY A 66 7.06 -12.78 -3.77
CA GLY A 66 6.55 -12.77 -2.42
C GLY A 66 5.68 -11.54 -2.16
N VAL A 67 4.52 -11.77 -1.55
CA VAL A 67 3.71 -10.73 -0.92
C VAL A 67 4.07 -10.67 0.57
N ASN A 68 4.36 -9.48 1.08
CA ASN A 68 4.65 -9.28 2.50
C ASN A 68 3.85 -8.11 3.06
N PHE A 69 3.25 -8.32 4.23
CA PHE A 69 2.62 -7.26 5.01
C PHE A 69 3.68 -6.57 5.87
N THR A 70 4.27 -5.50 5.33
CA THR A 70 5.45 -4.87 5.91
C THR A 70 5.17 -4.17 7.23
N ASN A 71 4.09 -3.39 7.31
CA ASN A 71 3.80 -2.60 8.51
C ASN A 71 2.33 -2.17 8.60
N MET A 72 1.78 -2.25 9.80
CA MET A 72 0.55 -1.57 10.18
C MET A 72 0.86 -0.62 11.35
N ARG A 73 0.51 0.65 11.20
CA ARG A 73 0.79 1.70 12.17
C ARG A 73 -0.48 2.44 12.53
N LEU A 74 -0.73 2.57 13.83
CA LEU A 74 -1.82 3.36 14.39
C LEU A 74 -1.26 4.65 14.97
N TYR A 75 -1.85 5.78 14.62
CA TYR A 75 -1.48 7.12 15.04
C TYR A 75 -2.63 7.73 15.84
N THR A 76 -2.36 8.23 17.02
CA THR A 76 -3.33 8.98 17.84
C THR A 76 -2.72 10.33 18.20
N ALA A 77 -3.44 11.41 17.95
CA ALA A 77 -3.00 12.77 18.28
C ALA A 77 -4.16 13.57 18.90
N ALA A 78 -3.87 14.41 19.88
CA ALA A 78 -4.87 15.24 20.56
C ALA A 78 -4.36 16.67 20.74
N LYS A 79 -5.21 17.68 20.53
CA LYS A 79 -5.02 19.06 20.96
C LYS A 79 -6.08 19.37 22.00
N VAL A 80 -5.65 19.72 23.23
CA VAL A 80 -6.55 19.91 24.39
C VAL A 80 -6.73 21.38 24.76
N HIS A 81 -5.80 22.28 24.37
CA HIS A 81 -5.88 23.71 24.65
C HIS A 81 -5.24 24.55 23.53
N GLU A 82 -5.70 25.78 23.35
CA GLU A 82 -5.06 26.82 22.54
C GLU A 82 -4.37 27.79 23.50
N ASN A 83 -3.08 28.06 23.29
CA ASN A 83 -2.31 29.01 24.08
C ASN A 83 -2.39 30.40 23.45
#